data_AF-A0A2V8DAR4-F1
#
_entry.id   AF-A0A2V8DAR4-F1
#
_cell.length_a   1.000
_cell.length_b   1.000
_cell.length_c   1.000
_cell.angle_alpha   90.00
_cell.angle_beta   90.00
_cell.angle_gamma   90.00
#
_symmetry.space_group_name_H-M   'P 1'
#
loop_
_entity.id
_entity.type
_entity.pdbx_description
1 polymer ?
#
loop_
_entity_poly.entity_id
_entity_poly.type
_entity_poly.pdbx_seq_one_letter_code
_entity_poly.pdbx_strand_id
1 'polypeptide(L)'
;EMPSSLARIRVRSRTDQVYEALHGSGVASVDVRPALLEAKTHERIYQRTDTHWNDRGALLVYQQILDAVRAQVPSTPAAWTCAEFRPVTRDVEALDLAGMMGLKRVLREQELVLVPARPRRARVVEPAGAEPTAEEGRLVTEIPGSRLPRALIFRDSFASRLVPFLSEHFSRAVYLWQNDFDANAVLSENPDVVIQEIVGRHLYNFIPSPELVPQ
;
A
#
# COMPACT_ATOMS: atom_id res chain seq x y z
N GLU A 1 -3.20 -9.83 23.58
CA GLU A 1 -4.47 -9.09 23.83
C GLU A 1 -4.14 -7.67 24.23
N MET A 2 -5.04 -6.72 23.99
CA MET A 2 -4.85 -5.35 24.48
C MET A 2 -5.07 -5.29 26.01
N PRO A 3 -4.32 -4.47 26.76
CA PRO A 3 -4.57 -4.26 28.19
C PRO A 3 -6.03 -3.91 28.47
N SER A 4 -6.63 -4.54 29.48
CA SER A 4 -8.02 -4.31 29.89
C SER A 4 -8.30 -2.88 30.36
N SER A 5 -7.25 -2.13 30.70
CA SER A 5 -7.32 -0.71 31.07
C SER A 5 -7.54 0.23 29.88
N LEU A 6 -7.37 -0.25 28.64
CA LEU A 6 -7.59 0.55 27.44
C LEU A 6 -9.03 0.37 26.93
N ALA A 7 -9.77 1.48 26.87
CA ALA A 7 -11.11 1.52 26.31
C ALA A 7 -11.12 2.21 24.94
N ARG A 8 -11.95 1.71 24.02
CA ARG A 8 -12.19 2.36 22.73
C ARG A 8 -12.98 3.65 22.97
N ILE A 9 -12.38 4.80 22.62
CA ILE A 9 -12.97 6.13 22.88
C ILE A 9 -14.27 6.35 22.09
N ARG A 10 -14.38 5.80 20.87
CA ARG A 10 -15.59 5.90 20.03
C ARG A 10 -15.82 4.62 19.23
N VAL A 11 -17.09 4.23 19.09
CA VAL A 11 -17.51 3.09 18.25
C VAL A 11 -17.20 3.41 16.77
N ARG A 12 -17.57 4.59 16.29
CA ARG A 12 -17.25 5.05 14.92
C ARG A 12 -15.85 5.66 14.88
N SER A 13 -14.98 5.13 14.00
CA SER A 13 -13.62 5.63 13.77
C SER A 13 -13.59 6.77 12.75
N ARG A 14 -12.49 7.53 12.68
CA ARG A 14 -12.29 8.51 11.59
C ARG A 14 -12.25 7.87 10.21
N THR A 15 -11.73 6.64 10.11
CA THR A 15 -11.79 5.84 8.88
C THR A 15 -13.24 5.58 8.44
N ASP A 16 -14.12 5.23 9.37
CA ASP A 16 -15.55 5.03 9.06
C ASP A 16 -16.22 6.34 8.59
N GLN A 17 -15.81 7.47 9.17
CA GLN A 17 -16.29 8.79 8.74
C GLN A 17 -15.86 9.13 7.31
N VAL A 18 -14.62 8.82 6.94
CA VAL A 18 -14.12 9.03 5.57
C VAL A 18 -14.87 8.15 4.58
N TYR A 19 -15.03 6.84 4.84
CA TYR A 19 -15.76 5.97 3.92
C TYR A 19 -17.22 6.39 3.74
N GLU A 20 -17.89 6.82 4.80
CA GLU A 20 -19.26 7.34 4.70
C GLU A 20 -19.32 8.64 3.89
N ALA A 21 -18.35 9.54 4.06
CA ALA A 21 -18.28 10.78 3.29
C ALA A 21 -17.96 10.55 1.80
N LEU A 22 -17.19 9.51 1.48
CA LEU A 22 -16.88 9.13 0.09
C LEU A 22 -18.05 8.44 -0.62
N HIS A 23 -19.03 7.91 0.12
CA HIS A 23 -20.17 7.23 -0.47
C HIS A 23 -20.99 8.18 -1.36
N GLY A 24 -21.08 7.86 -2.65
CA GLY A 24 -21.80 8.68 -3.63
C GLY A 24 -21.03 9.91 -4.15
N SER A 25 -19.77 10.10 -3.74
CA SER A 25 -18.91 11.20 -4.21
C SER A 25 -18.38 11.03 -5.64
N GLY A 26 -18.52 9.82 -6.21
CA GLY A 26 -17.88 9.43 -7.47
C GLY A 26 -16.44 8.91 -7.29
N VAL A 27 -15.85 9.04 -6.10
CA VAL A 27 -14.55 8.43 -5.76
C VAL A 27 -14.77 6.97 -5.37
N ALA A 28 -14.10 6.05 -6.05
CA ALA A 28 -14.11 4.64 -5.67
C ALA A 28 -13.34 4.44 -4.36
N SER A 29 -14.02 3.93 -3.34
CA SER A 29 -13.42 3.66 -2.04
C SER A 29 -13.17 2.16 -1.84
N VAL A 30 -11.93 1.78 -1.48
CA VAL A 30 -11.56 0.39 -1.19
C VAL A 30 -11.38 0.21 0.31
N ASP A 31 -12.34 -0.45 0.98
CA ASP A 31 -12.21 -0.82 2.40
C ASP A 31 -11.61 -2.23 2.53
N VAL A 32 -10.31 -2.28 2.79
CA VAL A 32 -9.57 -3.53 2.91
C VAL A 32 -9.72 -4.20 4.28
N ARG A 33 -10.32 -3.50 5.27
CA ARG A 33 -10.37 -3.97 6.67
C ARG A 33 -11.14 -5.28 6.83
N PRO A 34 -12.31 -5.50 6.20
CA PRO A 34 -13.03 -6.77 6.32
C PRO A 34 -12.19 -7.97 5.87
N ALA A 35 -11.54 -7.86 4.70
CA ALA A 35 -10.68 -8.92 4.17
C ALA A 35 -9.45 -9.18 5.07
N LEU A 36 -8.84 -8.12 5.60
CA LEU A 36 -7.70 -8.24 6.52
C LEU A 36 -8.12 -8.85 7.88
N LEU A 37 -9.31 -8.52 8.38
CA LEU A 37 -9.84 -9.10 9.61
C LEU A 37 -10.14 -10.59 9.46
N GLU A 38 -10.73 -10.97 8.33
CA GLU A 38 -11.00 -12.38 8.01
C GLU A 38 -9.69 -13.15 7.87
N ALA A 39 -8.76 -12.67 7.05
CA ALA A 39 -7.49 -13.35 6.81
C ALA A 39 -6.64 -13.52 8.09
N LYS A 40 -6.75 -12.58 9.04
CA LYS A 40 -6.11 -12.66 10.36
C LYS A 40 -6.54 -13.88 11.17
N THR A 41 -7.70 -14.47 10.92
CA THR A 41 -8.20 -15.63 11.66
C THR A 41 -7.45 -16.91 11.33
N HIS A 42 -6.83 -16.99 10.15
CA HIS A 42 -6.22 -18.21 9.63
C HIS A 42 -4.81 -18.00 9.06
N GLU A 43 -4.31 -16.76 8.94
CA GLU A 43 -2.98 -16.47 8.39
C GLU A 43 -2.27 -15.30 9.09
N ARG A 44 -0.94 -15.38 9.21
CA ARG A 44 -0.10 -14.25 9.63
C ARG A 44 0.07 -13.29 8.45
N ILE A 45 -0.68 -12.20 8.46
CA ILE A 45 -0.65 -11.15 7.41
C ILE A 45 0.05 -9.84 7.84
N TYR A 46 0.46 -9.76 9.11
CA TYR A 46 1.30 -8.67 9.65
C TYR A 46 2.61 -9.26 10.18
N GLN A 47 3.65 -8.44 10.21
CA GLN A 47 4.85 -8.79 10.96
C GLN A 47 4.54 -8.78 12.46
N ARG A 48 5.40 -9.41 13.26
CA ARG A 48 5.25 -9.46 14.73
C ARG A 48 5.98 -8.32 15.42
N THR A 49 7.10 -7.92 14.85
CA THR A 49 7.99 -6.87 15.36
C THR A 49 7.94 -5.59 14.53
N ASP A 50 6.93 -5.47 13.65
CA ASP A 50 6.70 -4.33 12.78
C ASP A 50 5.23 -3.86 12.82
N THR A 51 4.98 -2.61 12.49
CA THR A 51 3.63 -2.03 12.38
C THR A 51 2.93 -2.39 11.07
N HIS A 52 3.66 -2.82 10.04
CA HIS A 52 3.15 -3.06 8.69
C HIS A 52 2.64 -4.49 8.46
N TRP A 53 1.84 -4.63 7.41
CA TRP A 53 1.56 -5.94 6.83
C TRP A 53 2.84 -6.61 6.32
N ASN A 54 2.83 -7.93 6.20
CA ASN A 54 3.84 -8.68 5.44
C ASN A 54 3.36 -8.88 3.99
N ASP A 55 4.11 -9.64 3.18
CA ASP A 55 3.77 -9.81 1.75
C ASP A 55 2.42 -10.51 1.52
N ARG A 56 1.95 -11.35 2.45
CA ARG A 56 0.63 -12.00 2.36
C ARG A 56 -0.49 -10.98 2.57
N GLY A 57 -0.35 -10.11 3.56
CA GLY A 57 -1.29 -9.00 3.77
C GLY A 57 -1.27 -7.99 2.62
N ALA A 58 -0.07 -7.67 2.13
CA ALA A 58 0.11 -6.80 0.96
C ALA A 58 -0.57 -7.38 -0.28
N LEU A 59 -0.43 -8.68 -0.57
CA LEU A 59 -1.09 -9.34 -1.70
C LEU A 59 -2.61 -9.22 -1.63
N LEU A 60 -3.22 -9.47 -0.47
CA LEU A 60 -4.67 -9.34 -0.27
C LEU A 60 -5.19 -7.91 -0.50
N VAL A 61 -4.43 -6.92 -0.06
CA VAL A 61 -4.75 -5.50 -0.25
C VAL A 61 -4.59 -5.10 -1.71
N TYR A 62 -3.48 -5.49 -2.33
CA TYR A 62 -3.19 -5.24 -3.73
C TYR A 62 -4.28 -5.82 -4.65
N GLN A 63 -4.77 -7.02 -4.38
CA GLN A 63 -5.83 -7.65 -5.18
C GLN A 63 -7.12 -6.80 -5.18
N GLN A 64 -7.56 -6.34 -4.01
CA GLN A 64 -8.73 -5.46 -3.90
C GLN A 64 -8.52 -4.10 -4.58
N ILE A 65 -7.32 -3.52 -4.47
CA ILE A 65 -6.96 -2.29 -5.18
C ILE A 65 -7.06 -2.52 -6.69
N LEU A 66 -6.49 -3.60 -7.21
CA LEU A 66 -6.50 -3.89 -8.65
C LEU A 66 -7.88 -4.17 -9.20
N ASP A 67 -8.77 -4.80 -8.43
CA ASP A 67 -10.16 -5.00 -8.81
C ASP A 67 -10.89 -3.65 -8.96
N ALA A 68 -10.69 -2.72 -8.01
CA ALA A 68 -11.26 -1.38 -8.08
C ALA A 68 -10.66 -0.52 -9.20
N VAL A 69 -9.35 -0.66 -9.46
CA VAL A 69 -8.68 -0.01 -10.60
C VAL A 69 -9.25 -0.54 -11.91
N ARG A 70 -9.43 -1.86 -12.06
CA ARG A 70 -9.98 -2.47 -13.27
C ARG A 70 -11.41 -2.07 -13.57
N ALA A 71 -12.22 -1.80 -12.55
CA ALA A 71 -13.56 -1.28 -12.73
C ALA A 71 -13.57 0.11 -13.40
N GLN A 72 -12.53 0.92 -13.18
CA GLN A 72 -12.38 2.28 -13.75
C GLN A 72 -11.52 2.31 -15.01
N VAL A 73 -10.50 1.46 -15.08
CA VAL A 73 -9.53 1.35 -16.18
C VAL A 73 -9.47 -0.13 -16.64
N PRO A 74 -10.43 -0.59 -17.46
CA PRO A 74 -10.58 -2.01 -17.83
C PRO A 74 -9.38 -2.63 -18.56
N SER A 75 -8.52 -1.80 -19.15
CA SER A 75 -7.27 -2.22 -19.81
C SER A 75 -6.18 -2.66 -18.81
N THR A 76 -6.33 -2.38 -17.52
CA THR A 76 -5.40 -2.82 -16.46
C THR A 76 -5.49 -4.35 -16.30
N PRO A 77 -4.41 -5.14 -16.29
CA PRO A 77 -4.46 -6.60 -16.13
C PRO A 77 -4.98 -7.04 -14.75
N ALA A 78 -5.61 -8.22 -14.68
CA ALA A 78 -6.10 -8.80 -13.43
C ALA A 78 -4.97 -9.05 -12.43
N ALA A 79 -5.27 -8.89 -11.13
CA ALA A 79 -4.30 -9.10 -10.07
C ALA A 79 -3.72 -10.52 -10.09
N TRP A 80 -2.46 -10.66 -9.71
CA TRP A 80 -1.83 -11.96 -9.57
C TRP A 80 -2.43 -12.71 -8.39
N THR A 81 -2.57 -14.01 -8.56
CA THR A 81 -3.09 -14.92 -7.53
C THR A 81 -1.96 -15.45 -6.65
N CYS A 82 -2.29 -16.02 -5.48
CA CYS A 82 -1.29 -16.65 -4.61
C CYS A 82 -0.48 -17.76 -5.32
N ALA A 83 -1.06 -18.42 -6.33
CA ALA A 83 -0.40 -19.47 -7.10
C ALA A 83 0.78 -18.96 -7.95
N GLU A 84 0.87 -17.65 -8.17
CA GLU A 84 1.96 -17.01 -8.93
C GLU A 84 3.18 -16.68 -8.07
N PHE A 85 3.14 -17.03 -6.77
CA PHE A 85 4.20 -16.76 -5.82
C PHE A 85 4.65 -18.03 -5.10
N ARG A 86 5.95 -18.08 -4.82
CA ARG A 86 6.54 -19.06 -3.91
C ARG A 86 6.73 -18.40 -2.54
N PRO A 87 6.14 -18.95 -1.47
CA PRO A 87 6.37 -18.44 -0.13
C PRO A 87 7.80 -18.77 0.32
N VAL A 88 8.46 -17.79 0.92
CA VAL A 88 9.79 -17.92 1.54
C VAL A 88 9.71 -17.31 2.93
N THR A 89 10.36 -17.96 3.90
CA THR A 89 10.56 -17.38 5.23
C THR A 89 12.02 -16.95 5.36
N ARG A 90 12.26 -15.74 5.89
CA ARG A 90 13.59 -15.23 6.17
C ARG A 90 13.69 -14.84 7.63
N ASP A 91 14.73 -15.32 8.31
CA ASP A 91 15.07 -14.81 9.63
C ASP A 91 15.79 -13.47 9.47
N VAL A 92 15.22 -12.43 10.07
CA VAL A 92 15.74 -11.06 10.01
C VAL A 92 15.84 -10.46 11.41
N GLU A 93 16.58 -9.36 11.54
CA GLU A 93 16.53 -8.55 12.76
C GLU A 93 15.11 -8.01 12.97
N ALA A 94 14.77 -7.70 14.21
CA ALA A 94 13.47 -7.13 14.49
C ALA A 94 13.28 -5.78 13.77
N LEU A 95 12.02 -5.44 13.48
CA LEU A 95 11.68 -4.36 12.56
C LEU A 95 11.23 -3.09 13.32
N ASP A 96 10.35 -2.26 12.73
CA ASP A 96 10.14 -0.88 13.18
C ASP A 96 9.65 -0.76 14.64
N LEU A 97 8.70 -1.60 15.06
CA LEU A 97 8.08 -1.57 16.39
C LEU A 97 9.10 -1.97 17.47
N ALA A 98 9.90 -3.00 17.19
CA ALA A 98 11.01 -3.35 18.08
C ALA A 98 12.07 -2.25 18.14
N GLY A 99 12.31 -1.55 17.01
CA GLY A 99 13.15 -0.35 16.95
C GLY A 99 12.63 0.76 17.87
N MET A 100 11.33 1.07 17.81
CA MET A 100 10.68 2.06 18.66
C MET A 100 10.78 1.73 20.15
N MET A 101 10.87 0.45 20.51
CA MET A 101 11.06 -0.02 21.89
C MET A 101 12.54 -0.17 22.31
N GLY A 102 13.50 0.09 21.41
CA GLY A 102 14.93 -0.15 21.67
C GLY A 102 15.33 -1.63 21.73
N LEU A 103 14.47 -2.53 21.24
CA LEU A 103 14.62 -3.99 21.33
C LEU A 103 15.11 -4.63 20.02
N LYS A 104 15.56 -3.82 19.04
CA LYS A 104 15.93 -4.28 17.69
C LYS A 104 16.98 -5.41 17.67
N ARG A 105 17.93 -5.38 18.62
CA ARG A 105 18.99 -6.37 18.78
C ARG A 105 18.61 -7.59 19.64
N VAL A 106 17.51 -7.49 20.38
CA VAL A 106 17.06 -8.52 21.33
C VAL A 106 16.05 -9.44 20.66
N LEU A 107 15.13 -8.86 19.89
CA LEU A 107 14.09 -9.59 19.19
C LEU A 107 14.56 -10.02 17.80
N ARG A 108 13.84 -10.99 17.24
CA ARG A 108 14.01 -11.48 15.87
C ARG A 108 12.66 -11.54 15.19
N GLU A 109 12.68 -11.48 13.86
CA GLU A 109 11.49 -11.63 13.03
C GLU A 109 11.67 -12.76 12.03
N GLN A 110 10.56 -13.44 11.75
CA GLN A 110 10.45 -14.33 10.61
C GLN A 110 9.61 -13.64 9.56
N GLU A 111 10.30 -12.99 8.62
CA GLU A 111 9.66 -12.31 7.51
C GLU A 111 9.04 -13.34 6.57
N LEU A 112 7.73 -13.21 6.33
CA LEU A 112 7.01 -14.00 5.34
C LEU A 112 7.00 -13.26 4.00
N VAL A 113 7.82 -13.75 3.07
CA VAL A 113 8.07 -13.14 1.76
C VAL A 113 7.36 -13.94 0.67
N LEU A 114 6.81 -13.25 -0.33
CA LEU A 114 6.25 -13.85 -1.54
C LEU A 114 7.16 -13.55 -2.73
N VAL A 115 7.84 -14.58 -3.23
CA VAL A 115 8.74 -14.44 -4.38
C VAL A 115 7.96 -14.81 -5.66
N PRO A 116 7.84 -13.89 -6.65
CA PRO A 116 7.18 -14.20 -7.90
C PRO A 116 7.78 -15.43 -8.61
N ALA A 117 6.93 -16.31 -9.15
CA ALA A 117 7.37 -17.46 -9.94
C ALA A 117 7.92 -17.06 -11.32
N ARG A 118 7.64 -15.83 -11.77
CA ARG A 118 8.15 -15.22 -13.00
C ARG A 118 9.01 -14.00 -12.69
N PRO A 119 9.98 -13.65 -13.55
CA PRO A 119 10.74 -12.42 -13.41
C PRO A 119 9.82 -11.19 -13.36
N ARG A 120 10.14 -10.25 -12.46
CA ARG A 120 9.49 -8.94 -12.44
C ARG A 120 9.80 -8.19 -13.74
N ARG A 121 8.77 -7.57 -14.33
CA ARG A 121 8.90 -6.75 -15.53
C ARG A 121 9.17 -5.29 -15.18
N ALA A 122 8.60 -4.81 -14.09
CA ALA A 122 8.76 -3.45 -13.63
C ALA A 122 10.14 -3.23 -13.01
N ARG A 123 10.70 -2.06 -13.27
CA ARG A 123 12.01 -1.63 -12.75
C ARG A 123 11.88 -0.24 -12.16
N VAL A 124 12.56 0.01 -11.04
CA VAL A 124 12.71 1.36 -10.50
C VAL A 124 13.62 2.15 -11.45
N VAL A 125 13.12 3.28 -11.95
CA VAL A 125 13.87 4.21 -12.81
C VAL A 125 14.21 5.50 -12.08
N GLU A 126 13.53 5.80 -10.97
CA GLU A 126 13.83 6.95 -10.13
C GLU A 126 13.53 6.65 -8.64
N PRO A 127 14.47 6.92 -7.71
CA PRO A 127 15.89 7.15 -8.01
C PRO A 127 16.53 5.88 -8.60
N ALA A 128 17.48 6.06 -9.53
CA ALA A 128 18.14 4.93 -10.17
C ALA A 128 18.89 4.08 -9.14
N GLY A 129 18.66 2.77 -9.17
CA GLY A 129 19.29 1.81 -8.25
C GLY A 129 18.58 1.65 -6.90
N ALA A 130 17.50 2.38 -6.63
CA ALA A 130 16.68 2.15 -5.45
C ALA A 130 15.89 0.84 -5.55
N GLU A 131 15.69 0.20 -4.41
CA GLU A 131 14.82 -0.98 -4.30
C GLU A 131 13.34 -0.56 -4.41
N PRO A 132 12.46 -1.39 -4.99
CA PRO A 132 11.03 -1.07 -5.11
C PRO A 132 10.35 -0.78 -3.76
N THR A 133 10.83 -1.38 -2.67
CA THR A 133 10.30 -1.19 -1.33
C THR A 133 11.01 -0.08 -0.55
N ALA A 134 11.89 0.70 -1.20
CA ALA A 134 12.58 1.81 -0.56
C ALA A 134 11.61 2.95 -0.21
N GLU A 135 11.85 3.59 0.93
CA GLU A 135 11.04 4.68 1.47
C GLU A 135 11.45 6.04 0.87
N GLU A 136 11.52 6.08 -0.45
CA GLU A 136 11.84 7.29 -1.20
C GLU A 136 10.65 8.23 -1.28
N GLY A 137 10.92 9.54 -1.17
CA GLY A 137 9.90 10.58 -1.27
C GLY A 137 9.18 10.58 -2.62
N ARG A 138 9.92 10.29 -3.69
CA ARG A 138 9.39 9.99 -5.02
C ARG A 138 10.05 8.71 -5.53
N LEU A 139 9.24 7.73 -5.88
CA LEU A 139 9.69 6.48 -6.47
C LEU A 139 8.95 6.28 -7.80
N VAL A 140 9.66 5.94 -8.85
CA VAL A 140 9.09 5.73 -10.18
C VAL A 140 9.49 4.36 -10.68
N THR A 141 8.50 3.61 -11.13
CA THR A 141 8.70 2.32 -11.78
C THR A 141 8.17 2.33 -13.20
N GLU A 142 8.85 1.61 -14.10
CA GLU A 142 8.41 1.44 -15.48
C GLU A 142 8.54 -0.02 -15.93
N ILE A 143 7.65 -0.41 -16.85
CA ILE A 143 7.79 -1.62 -17.67
C ILE A 143 8.19 -1.18 -19.08
N PRO A 144 9.46 -1.32 -19.49
CA PRO A 144 9.94 -0.84 -20.78
C PRO A 144 9.12 -1.39 -21.97
N GLY A 145 8.70 -0.50 -22.87
CA GLY A 145 7.93 -0.86 -24.07
C GLY A 145 6.48 -1.28 -23.81
N SER A 146 6.00 -1.20 -22.56
CA SER A 146 4.62 -1.54 -22.20
C SER A 146 3.63 -0.47 -22.63
N ARG A 147 2.43 -0.89 -23.02
CA ARG A 147 1.27 -0.02 -23.29
C ARG A 147 0.20 -0.14 -22.19
N LEU A 148 0.55 -0.71 -21.05
CA LEU A 148 -0.33 -0.76 -19.90
C LEU A 148 -0.65 0.66 -19.40
N PRO A 149 -1.71 0.83 -18.60
CA PRO A 149 -2.07 2.14 -18.05
C PRO A 149 -0.96 2.76 -17.20
N ARG A 150 -1.04 4.06 -16.96
CA ARG A 150 -0.19 4.85 -16.06
C ARG A 150 -0.89 5.06 -14.74
N ALA A 151 -0.15 5.03 -13.64
CA ALA A 151 -0.69 5.30 -12.32
C ALA A 151 0.11 6.35 -11.56
N LEU A 152 -0.62 7.19 -10.81
CA LEU A 152 -0.06 8.04 -9.78
C LEU A 152 -0.60 7.58 -8.42
N ILE A 153 0.30 7.30 -7.47
CA ILE A 153 -0.04 6.75 -6.17
C ILE A 153 0.51 7.69 -5.10
N PHE A 154 -0.39 8.35 -4.37
CA PHE A 154 -0.05 9.01 -3.12
C PHE A 154 -0.07 7.96 -2.01
N ARG A 155 1.01 7.89 -1.23
CA ARG A 155 1.26 6.76 -0.34
C ARG A 155 1.84 7.15 1.02
N ASP A 156 1.72 6.23 1.95
CA ASP A 156 2.60 6.14 3.11
C ASP A 156 3.44 4.84 3.11
N SER A 157 4.03 4.50 4.25
CA SER A 157 4.91 3.35 4.43
C SER A 157 4.21 2.00 4.20
N PHE A 158 2.88 1.94 4.32
CA PHE A 158 2.10 0.73 4.01
C PHE A 158 2.19 0.36 2.53
N ALA A 159 2.18 1.34 1.62
CA ALA A 159 2.34 1.07 0.20
C ALA A 159 3.73 0.55 -0.19
N SER A 160 4.77 0.68 0.66
CA SER A 160 6.13 0.20 0.33
C SER A 160 6.12 -1.29 -0.07
N ARG A 161 5.34 -2.13 0.62
CA ARG A 161 5.17 -3.55 0.23
C ARG A 161 4.19 -3.78 -0.91
N LEU A 162 3.36 -2.80 -1.26
CA LEU A 162 2.46 -2.89 -2.41
C LEU A 162 3.18 -2.58 -3.73
N VAL A 163 4.23 -1.74 -3.70
CA VAL A 163 4.96 -1.30 -4.90
C VAL A 163 5.35 -2.46 -5.81
N PRO A 164 6.00 -3.56 -5.33
CA PRO A 164 6.43 -4.63 -6.22
C PRO A 164 5.28 -5.41 -6.87
N PHE A 165 4.07 -5.34 -6.31
CA PHE A 165 2.87 -5.94 -6.89
C PHE A 165 2.20 -4.96 -7.86
N LEU A 166 1.94 -3.73 -7.42
CA LEU A 166 1.26 -2.70 -8.21
C LEU A 166 2.02 -2.37 -9.50
N SER A 167 3.35 -2.23 -9.41
CA SER A 167 4.19 -1.80 -10.54
C SER A 167 4.09 -2.74 -11.75
N GLU A 168 3.70 -4.00 -11.55
CA GLU A 168 3.56 -5.00 -12.61
C GLU A 168 2.31 -4.81 -13.48
N HIS A 169 1.42 -3.87 -13.13
CA HIS A 169 0.14 -3.62 -13.80
C HIS A 169 0.10 -2.29 -14.56
N PHE A 170 1.17 -1.51 -14.47
CA PHE A 170 1.26 -0.19 -15.09
C PHE A 170 2.48 -0.10 -15.99
N SER A 171 2.37 0.63 -17.11
CA SER A 171 3.55 0.94 -17.94
C SER A 171 4.50 1.87 -17.20
N ARG A 172 3.92 2.78 -16.42
CA ARG A 172 4.60 3.69 -15.50
C ARG A 172 3.74 3.87 -14.25
N ALA A 173 4.34 3.69 -13.08
CA ALA A 173 3.73 4.03 -11.81
C ALA A 173 4.63 5.00 -11.04
N VAL A 174 4.05 6.11 -10.60
CA VAL A 174 4.72 7.13 -9.79
C VAL A 174 4.15 7.06 -8.38
N TYR A 175 5.02 6.90 -7.40
CA TYR A 175 4.68 6.83 -5.99
C TYR A 175 5.21 8.07 -5.29
N LEU A 176 4.33 8.85 -4.68
CA LEU A 176 4.66 10.07 -3.94
C LEU A 176 4.37 9.85 -2.45
N TRP A 177 5.38 10.08 -1.61
CA TRP A 177 5.26 9.93 -0.16
C TRP A 177 4.57 11.14 0.45
N GLN A 178 3.24 11.13 0.44
CA GLN A 178 2.41 12.19 1.00
C GLN A 178 0.97 11.72 1.20
N ASN A 179 0.34 12.25 2.25
CA ASN A 179 -1.10 12.07 2.49
C ASN A 179 -1.93 13.12 1.72
N ASP A 180 -1.35 14.28 1.39
CA ASP A 180 -2.03 15.33 0.66
C ASP A 180 -2.19 14.95 -0.82
N PHE A 181 -3.37 15.25 -1.36
CA PHE A 181 -3.63 15.14 -2.77
C PHE A 181 -3.00 16.33 -3.50
N ASP A 182 -2.21 16.05 -4.54
CA ASP A 182 -1.54 17.08 -5.34
C ASP A 182 -2.08 17.07 -6.78
N ALA A 183 -2.93 18.04 -7.09
CA ALA A 183 -3.50 18.17 -8.42
C ALA A 183 -2.45 18.51 -9.50
N ASN A 184 -1.38 19.23 -9.15
CA ASN A 184 -0.32 19.55 -10.10
C ASN A 184 0.45 18.28 -10.48
N ALA A 185 0.72 17.40 -9.50
CA ALA A 185 1.31 16.10 -9.78
C ALA A 185 0.42 15.27 -10.74
N VAL A 186 -0.89 15.23 -10.51
CA VAL A 186 -1.86 14.55 -11.40
C VAL A 186 -1.78 15.11 -12.82
N LEU A 187 -1.85 16.44 -12.98
CA LEU A 187 -1.79 17.09 -14.28
C LEU A 187 -0.45 16.85 -15.00
N SER A 188 0.67 16.85 -14.25
CA SER A 188 2.01 16.66 -14.82
C SER A 188 2.29 15.22 -15.23
N GLU A 189 1.87 14.24 -14.43
CA GLU A 189 2.12 12.82 -14.70
C GLU A 189 1.13 12.23 -15.70
N ASN A 190 -0.02 12.88 -15.86
CA ASN A 190 -1.12 12.50 -16.73
C ASN A 190 -1.43 10.99 -16.62
N PRO A 191 -1.84 10.50 -15.43
CA PRO A 191 -2.09 9.10 -15.19
C PRO A 191 -3.48 8.68 -15.71
N ASP A 192 -3.64 7.39 -16.01
CA ASP A 192 -4.96 6.80 -16.29
C ASP A 192 -5.74 6.53 -14.99
N VAL A 193 -5.03 6.37 -13.86
CA VAL A 193 -5.63 6.18 -12.53
C VAL A 193 -4.81 6.87 -11.44
N VAL A 194 -5.50 7.48 -10.48
CA VAL A 194 -4.91 8.01 -9.24
C VAL A 194 -5.34 7.14 -8.07
N ILE A 195 -4.38 6.75 -7.22
CA ILE A 195 -4.62 5.93 -6.03
C ILE A 195 -4.13 6.72 -4.81
N GLN A 196 -5.02 6.96 -3.84
CA GLN A 196 -4.64 7.52 -2.54
C GLN A 196 -4.66 6.40 -1.50
N GLU A 197 -3.48 6.04 -1.00
CA GLU A 197 -3.29 5.10 0.09
C GLU A 197 -2.97 5.88 1.37
N ILE A 198 -3.76 5.66 2.43
CA ILE A 198 -3.57 6.29 3.73
C ILE A 198 -3.93 5.28 4.83
N VAL A 199 -2.99 5.01 5.72
CA VAL A 199 -3.25 4.21 6.91
C VAL A 199 -4.17 4.96 7.89
N GLY A 200 -5.18 4.27 8.42
CA GLY A 200 -6.25 4.90 9.23
C GLY A 200 -5.77 5.68 10.47
N ARG A 201 -4.57 5.40 11.00
CA ARG A 201 -3.99 6.18 12.11
C ARG A 201 -3.60 7.61 11.69
N HIS A 202 -3.26 7.84 10.42
CA HIS A 202 -2.91 9.18 9.92
C HIS A 202 -4.11 10.11 9.98
N LEU A 203 -5.33 9.60 9.78
CA LEU A 203 -6.56 10.39 9.88
C LEU A 203 -6.78 11.03 11.25
N TYR A 204 -6.06 10.62 12.29
CA TYR A 204 -6.15 11.21 13.63
C TYR A 204 -5.34 12.50 13.80
N ASN A 205 -4.24 12.64 13.06
CA ASN A 205 -3.28 13.72 13.26
C ASN A 205 -3.05 14.56 12.00
N PHE A 206 -3.32 13.99 10.82
CA PHE A 206 -3.18 14.68 9.56
C PHE A 206 -4.32 15.67 9.35
N ILE A 207 -3.96 16.89 8.95
CA ILE A 207 -4.88 17.95 8.53
C ILE A 207 -4.62 18.14 7.04
N PRO A 208 -5.62 17.91 6.17
CA PRO A 208 -5.43 18.08 4.73
C PRO A 208 -5.21 19.55 4.36
N SER A 209 -4.48 19.77 3.27
CA SER A 209 -4.16 21.08 2.69
C SER A 209 -5.06 21.33 1.47
N PRO A 210 -6.33 21.77 1.65
CA PRO A 210 -7.29 21.91 0.56
C PRO A 210 -6.86 22.90 -0.53
N GLU A 211 -5.97 23.83 -0.21
CA GLU A 211 -5.37 24.79 -1.16
C GLU A 211 -4.58 24.14 -2.30
N LEU A 212 -4.18 22.86 -2.17
CA LEU A 212 -3.50 22.09 -3.22
C LEU A 212 -4.47 21.56 -4.29
N VAL A 213 -5.78 21.67 -4.06
CA VAL A 213 -6.82 21.26 -4.99
C VAL A 213 -7.43 22.52 -5.62
N PRO A 214 -7.36 22.68 -6.95
CA PRO A 214 -8.03 23.77 -7.65
C PRO A 214 -9.54 23.78 -7.33
N GLN A 215 -10.10 24.98 -7.10
CA GLN A 215 -11.55 25.17 -6.90
C GLN A 215 -12.35 24.92 -8.17
#